data_AF-A0A9W6RBT6-F1
#
_entry.id   AF-A0A9W6RBT6-F1
#
_cell.length_a   1.000
_cell.length_b   1.000
_cell.length_c   1.000
_cell.angle_alpha   90.00
_cell.angle_beta   90.00
_cell.angle_gamma   90.00
#
_symmetry.space_group_name_H-M   'P 1'
#
loop_
_entity.id
_entity.type
_entity.pdbx_description
1 polymer ?
#
loop_
_entity_poly.entity_id
_entity_poly.type
_entity_poly.pdbx_seq_one_letter_code
_entity_poly.pdbx_strand_id
1 'polypeptide(L)' 'MFCWDATAEDPAGWPVLLFDRGDSIFSRHDCGMVEFLIRTLRGDFPRSPLKGDIVLWGRGKATWEKE' A
#
# COMPACT_ATOMS: atom_id res chain seq x y z
N MET A 1 0.75 8.24 1.81
CA MET A 1 1.29 7.87 3.14
C MET A 1 0.43 6.73 3.66
N PHE A 2 1.01 5.65 4.17
CA PHE A 2 0.26 4.51 4.71
C PHE A 2 0.33 4.48 6.24
N CYS A 3 -0.79 4.19 6.90
CA CYS A 3 -0.91 4.02 8.34
C CYS A 3 -1.96 2.95 8.66
N TRP A 4 -2.04 2.54 9.93
CA TRP A 4 -3.10 1.65 10.41
C TRP A 4 -4.29 2.45 10.95
N ASP A 5 -5.50 1.96 10.71
CA ASP A 5 -6.65 2.34 11.54
C ASP A 5 -6.58 1.57 12.86
N ALA A 6 -5.99 2.19 13.87
CA ALA A 6 -5.74 1.61 15.18
C ALA A 6 -6.92 1.75 16.16
N THR A 7 -8.14 1.87 15.65
CA THR A 7 -9.34 2.08 16.48
C THR A 7 -9.89 0.80 17.10
N ALA A 8 -9.59 -0.38 16.55
CA ALA A 8 -10.01 -1.67 17.08
C ALA A 8 -9.07 -2.19 18.18
N GLU A 9 -9.57 -3.02 19.09
CA GLU A 9 -8.76 -3.58 20.20
C GLU A 9 -7.69 -4.56 19.74
N ASP A 10 -7.97 -5.39 18.72
CA ASP A 10 -7.03 -6.37 18.19
C ASP A 10 -6.14 -5.76 17.09
N PRO A 11 -4.82 -5.60 17.33
CA PRO A 11 -3.90 -5.05 16.33
C PRO A 11 -3.74 -5.93 15.10
N ALA A 12 -4.01 -7.24 15.19
CA ALA A 12 -3.94 -8.14 14.05
C ALA A 12 -5.02 -7.82 13.00
N GLY A 13 -6.12 -7.19 13.41
CA GLY A 13 -7.24 -6.79 12.55
C GLY A 13 -7.17 -5.37 12.01
N TRP A 14 -6.12 -4.60 12.33
CA TRP A 14 -6.05 -3.20 11.90
C TRP A 14 -5.88 -3.09 10.38
N PRO A 15 -6.84 -2.44 9.67
CA PRO A 15 -6.75 -2.25 8.25
C PRO A 15 -5.76 -1.14 7.91
N VAL A 16 -5.31 -1.12 6.66
CA VAL A 16 -4.44 -0.08 6.15
C VAL A 16 -5.27 1.11 5.65
N LEU A 17 -4.90 2.29 6.10
CA LEU A 17 -5.34 3.57 5.55
C LEU A 17 -4.23 4.14 4.67
N LEU A 18 -4.59 4.50 3.45
CA LEU A 18 -3.70 5.19 2.52
C LEU A 18 -4.17 6.62 2.34
N PHE A 19 -3.36 7.57 2.81
CA PHE A 19 -3.55 8.99 2.58
C PHE A 19 -2.95 9.41 1.25
N ASP A 20 -3.80 9.91 0.37
CA ASP A 20 -3.43 10.59 -0.88
C ASP A 20 -3.21 12.09 -0.59
N ARG A 21 -2.00 12.58 -0.88
CA ARG A 21 -1.66 14.00 -0.67
C ARG A 21 -2.23 14.94 -1.75
N GLY A 22 -2.45 14.45 -2.96
CA GLY A 22 -3.01 15.24 -4.05
C GLY A 22 -4.49 15.50 -3.84
N ASP A 23 -5.23 14.46 -3.49
CA ASP A 23 -6.68 14.56 -3.30
C ASP A 23 -7.06 14.85 -1.83
N SER A 24 -6.11 14.75 -0.90
CA SER A 24 -6.34 14.87 0.55
C SER A 24 -7.41 13.91 1.10
N ILE A 25 -7.48 12.70 0.54
CA ILE A 25 -8.43 11.65 0.94
C ILE A 25 -7.72 10.44 1.52
N PHE A 26 -8.42 9.71 2.40
CA PHE A 26 -8.02 8.40 2.85
C PHE A 26 -8.77 7.31 2.07
N SER A 27 -8.04 6.31 1.60
CA SER A 27 -8.58 5.05 1.11
C SER A 27 -8.34 3.95 2.13
N ARG A 28 -9.34 3.12 2.41
CA ARG A 28 -9.25 1.99 3.35
C ARG A 28 -9.02 0.69 2.59
N HIS A 29 -8.13 -0.14 3.10
CA HIS A 29 -7.86 -1.49 2.63
C HIS A 29 -8.01 -2.47 3.79
N ASP A 30 -9.01 -3.34 3.71
CA ASP A 30 -9.33 -4.32 4.76
C ASP A 30 -8.36 -5.51 4.75
N CYS A 31 -7.10 -5.20 5.02
CA CYS A 31 -5.99 -6.13 5.15
C CYS A 31 -4.89 -5.50 6.01
N GLY A 32 -4.01 -6.32 6.59
CA GLY A 32 -2.87 -5.83 7.36
C GLY A 32 -1.77 -5.24 6.46
N MET A 33 -0.85 -4.48 7.05
CA MET A 33 0.25 -3.81 6.33
C MET A 33 1.11 -4.77 5.50
N VAL A 34 1.41 -5.96 6.04
CA VAL A 34 2.23 -6.95 5.33
C VAL A 34 1.53 -7.42 4.06
N GLU A 35 0.25 -7.79 4.14
CA GLU A 35 -0.52 -8.22 2.98
C GLU A 35 -0.65 -7.07 1.96
N PHE A 36 -0.98 -5.87 2.42
CA PHE A 36 -1.08 -4.68 1.57
C PHE A 36 0.20 -4.43 0.78
N LEU A 37 1.37 -4.49 1.43
CA LEU A 37 2.66 -4.30 0.79
C LEU A 37 2.96 -5.41 -0.23
N ILE A 38 2.72 -6.69 0.12
CA ILE A 38 2.95 -7.82 -0.80
C ILE A 38 2.10 -7.66 -2.06
N ARG A 39 0.80 -7.41 -1.90
CA ARG A 39 -0.14 -7.23 -3.02
C ARG A 39 0.23 -6.01 -3.87
N THR A 40 0.69 -4.94 -3.24
CA THR A 40 1.18 -3.74 -3.95
C THR A 40 2.43 -4.08 -4.78
N LEU A 41 3.43 -4.73 -4.20
CA LEU A 41 4.66 -5.05 -4.92
C LEU A 41 4.45 -6.07 -6.05
N ARG A 42 3.49 -6.97 -5.89
CA ARG A 42 3.11 -7.98 -6.90
C ARG A 42 2.17 -7.47 -7.97
N GLY A 43 1.44 -6.39 -7.70
CA GLY A 43 0.45 -5.87 -8.63
C GLY A 43 -0.93 -6.52 -8.51
N ASP A 44 -1.25 -7.13 -7.37
CA ASP A 44 -2.47 -7.93 -7.17
C ASP A 44 -3.74 -7.08 -6.93
N PHE A 45 -3.62 -5.75 -6.94
CA PHE A 45 -4.77 -4.85 -6.87
C PHE A 45 -5.31 -4.55 -8.28
N PRO A 46 -6.64 -4.40 -8.46
CA PRO A 46 -7.23 -4.09 -9.78
C PRO A 46 -6.66 -2.82 -10.43
N ARG A 47 -6.22 -1.87 -9.62
CA ARG A 47 -5.48 -0.66 -9.99
C ARG A 47 -4.45 -0.36 -8.92
N SER A 48 -3.39 0.38 -9.25
CA SER A 48 -2.38 0.79 -8.28
C SER A 48 -3.07 1.53 -7.13
N PRO A 49 -2.89 1.10 -5.87
CA PRO A 49 -3.37 1.88 -4.74
C PRO A 49 -2.54 3.17 -4.60
N LEU A 50 -1.29 3.17 -5.06
CA LEU A 50 -0.38 4.30 -4.99
C LEU A 50 -0.48 5.15 -6.27
N LYS A 51 -0.51 6.48 -6.14
CA LYS A 51 -0.45 7.43 -7.27
C LYS A 51 0.97 7.95 -7.53
N GLY A 52 1.30 8.19 -8.80
CA GLY A 52 2.61 8.66 -9.28
C GLY A 52 3.33 7.63 -10.14
N ASP A 53 4.52 7.98 -10.65
CA ASP A 53 5.42 7.05 -11.34
C ASP A 53 6.03 6.06 -10.34
N ILE A 54 5.23 5.09 -9.93
CA ILE A 54 5.63 4.12 -8.92
C ILE A 54 6.33 2.96 -9.60
N VAL A 55 7.65 3.08 -9.64
CA VAL A 55 8.65 2.08 -10.04
C VAL A 55 8.58 0.74 -9.28
N LEU A 56 7.59 0.49 -8.43
CA LEU A 56 7.50 -0.71 -7.60
C LEU A 56 6.22 -1.54 -7.81
N TRP A 57 5.16 -0.96 -8.36
CA TRP A 57 3.89 -1.68 -8.56
C TRP A 57 4.04 -2.74 -9.66
N GLY A 58 3.72 -3.99 -9.34
CA GLY A 58 3.81 -5.09 -10.30
C GLY A 58 5.23 -5.50 -10.71
N ARG A 59 6.28 -4.90 -10.12
CA ARG A 59 7.67 -5.29 -10.45
C ARG A 59 8.07 -6.60 -9.80
N GLY A 60 7.60 -6.88 -8.58
CA GLY A 60 7.88 -8.12 -7.84
C GLY A 60 9.36 -8.42 -7.53
N LYS A 61 10.30 -7.63 -8.06
CA LYS A 61 11.75 -7.74 -7.89
C LYS A 61 12.36 -6.34 -7.88
N ALA A 62 13.23 -6.08 -6.92
CA ALA A 62 14.06 -4.89 -6.92
C ALA A 62 15.19 -5.09 -7.93
N THR A 63 15.25 -4.22 -8.94
CA THR A 63 16.38 -4.11 -9.87
C THR A 63 17.13 -2.83 -9.55
N TRP A 64 18.45 -2.90 -9.52
CA TRP A 64 19.31 -1.74 -9.35
C TRP A 64 20.08 -1.54 -10.65
N GLU A 65 20.17 -0.30 -11.12
CA GLU A 65 21.13 0.05 -12.17
C GLU A 65 22.50 0.24 -11.49
N LYS A 66 23.51 -0.48 -11.98
CA LYS A 66 24.90 -0.19 -11.63
C LYS A 66 25.35 0.98 -12.50
N GLU A 67 25.79 2.06 -11.87
CA GLU A 67 26.58 3.13 -12.49
C GLU A 67 27.96 2.61 -12.93
#